data_AF-A0A817MG09-F1
#
_entry.id   AF-A0A817MG09-F1
#
_cell.length_a   1.000
_cell.length_b   1.000
_cell.length_c   1.000
_cell.angle_alpha   90.00
_cell.angle_beta   90.00
_cell.angle_gamma   90.00
#
_symmetry.space_group_name_H-M   'P 1'
#
loop_
_entity.id
_entity.type
_entity.pdbx_description
1 polymer ?
#
loop_
_entity_poly.entity_id
_entity_poly.type
_entity_poly.pdbx_seq_one_letter_code
_entity_poly.pdbx_strand_id
1 'polypeptide(L)'
;IWQAAASQVFFSLSISFGSLIAYSAANDFHNKFFQQMCIVVLCDCFTGVFAGFAVFATVGFLATSLGEDVETYARSSGPSLAFITYPQALAKMPASPFFSVIFFLMLLALGLGSQFASTDVPITALMEFFPSYAKRRTFLVIITCTLFYLFSLPFACPVSIVYDQ
;
A
#
# COMPACT_ATOMS: atom_id res chain seq x y z
N ILE A 1 -4.76 22.83 0.11
CA ILE A 1 -4.46 22.01 -1.10
C ILE A 1 -2.98 21.64 -1.21
N TRP A 2 -2.04 22.60 -1.19
CA TRP A 2 -0.60 22.32 -1.39
C TRP A 2 0.01 21.43 -0.32
N GLN A 3 -0.36 21.62 0.95
CA GLN A 3 0.10 20.75 2.04
C GLN A 3 -0.35 19.30 1.85
N ALA A 4 -1.61 19.08 1.44
CA ALA A 4 -2.13 17.74 1.18
C ALA A 4 -1.43 17.08 -0.03
N ALA A 5 -1.17 17.85 -1.09
CA ALA A 5 -0.42 17.37 -2.24
C ALA A 5 1.01 16.96 -1.86
N ALA A 6 1.70 17.77 -1.06
CA ALA A 6 3.03 17.43 -0.56
C ALA A 6 2.98 16.13 0.27
N SER A 7 2.09 16.04 1.26
CA SER A 7 1.93 14.83 2.08
C SER A 7 1.63 13.59 1.23
N GLN A 8 0.76 13.71 0.23
CA GLN A 8 0.43 12.61 -0.68
C GLN A 8 1.67 12.10 -1.41
N VAL A 9 2.50 13.00 -1.96
CA VAL A 9 3.74 12.61 -2.65
C VAL A 9 4.74 11.99 -1.67
N PHE A 10 4.88 12.55 -0.47
CA PHE A 10 5.77 12.02 0.57
C PHE A 10 5.38 10.60 1.00
N PHE A 11 4.10 10.34 1.23
CA PHE A 11 3.60 9.02 1.61
C PHE A 11 3.58 8.04 0.44
N SER A 12 3.22 8.48 -0.77
CA SER A 12 3.20 7.61 -1.97
C SER A 12 4.58 7.02 -2.26
N LEU A 13 5.60 7.89 -2.28
CA LEU A 13 6.98 7.47 -2.56
C LEU A 13 7.71 6.91 -1.33
N SER A 14 7.12 6.97 -0.15
CA SER A 14 7.73 6.48 1.10
C SER A 14 9.14 7.06 1.37
N ILE A 15 9.37 8.33 1.02
CA ILE A 15 10.70 8.96 0.98
C ILE A 15 11.42 8.89 2.34
N SER A 16 10.67 9.03 3.44
CA SER A 16 11.23 9.08 4.79
C SER A 16 11.30 7.72 5.51
N PHE A 17 10.85 6.63 4.87
CA PHE A 17 10.74 5.32 5.52
C PHE A 17 12.01 4.46 5.39
N GLY A 18 13.04 4.93 4.70
CA GLY A 18 14.33 4.23 4.58
C GLY A 18 14.37 3.09 3.57
N SER A 19 13.24 2.59 3.07
CA SER A 19 13.20 1.48 2.10
C SER A 19 13.94 1.82 0.79
N LEU A 20 13.75 3.04 0.27
CA LEU A 20 14.47 3.49 -0.92
C LEU A 20 15.99 3.63 -0.68
N ILE A 21 16.39 3.99 0.54
CA ILE A 21 17.79 4.10 0.93
C ILE A 21 18.41 2.69 0.98
N ALA A 22 17.75 1.73 1.64
CA ALA A 22 18.21 0.34 1.71
C ALA A 22 18.34 -0.28 0.31
N TYR A 23 17.34 -0.08 -0.57
CA TYR A 23 17.39 -0.59 -1.95
C TYR A 23 18.45 0.09 -2.81
N SER A 24 18.65 1.40 -2.65
CA SER A 24 19.70 2.11 -3.39
C SER A 24 21.11 1.75 -2.92
N ALA A 25 21.30 1.43 -1.64
CA ALA A 25 22.59 0.99 -1.09
C ALA A 25 23.06 -0.37 -1.65
N ALA A 26 22.13 -1.18 -2.15
CA ALA A 26 22.43 -2.46 -2.80
C ALA A 26 22.77 -2.33 -4.30
N ASN A 27 22.66 -1.13 -4.90
CA ASN A 27 22.99 -0.92 -6.31
C ASN A 27 24.51 -0.81 -6.54
N ASP A 28 24.94 -1.17 -7.76
CA ASP A 28 26.30 -0.91 -8.21
C ASP A 28 26.63 0.59 -8.22
N PHE A 29 27.89 0.94 -7.92
CA PHE A 29 28.34 2.33 -7.85
C PHE A 29 28.17 3.12 -9.17
N HIS A 30 28.28 2.43 -10.31
CA HIS A 30 28.12 3.03 -11.65
C HIS A 30 26.72 2.79 -12.24
N ASN A 31 25.71 2.55 -11.39
CA ASN A 31 24.34 2.38 -11.85
C ASN A 31 23.75 3.72 -12.34
N LYS A 32 22.84 3.65 -13.32
CA LYS A 32 22.12 4.82 -13.86
C LYS A 32 20.98 5.24 -12.92
N PHE A 33 21.34 5.57 -11.68
CA PHE A 33 20.40 5.86 -10.59
C PHE A 33 19.36 6.93 -10.95
N PHE A 34 19.79 8.02 -11.60
CA PHE A 34 18.88 9.10 -12.00
C PHE A 34 17.77 8.63 -12.95
N GLN A 35 18.10 7.76 -13.93
CA GLN A 35 17.11 7.23 -14.86
C GLN A 35 16.12 6.32 -14.14
N GLN A 36 16.59 5.46 -13.23
CA GLN A 36 15.72 4.59 -12.44
C GLN A 36 14.79 5.40 -11.52
N MET A 37 15.33 6.44 -10.86
CA MET A 37 14.53 7.34 -10.03
C MET A 37 13.43 8.02 -10.85
N CYS A 38 13.74 8.57 -12.02
CA CYS A 38 12.74 9.18 -12.89
C CYS A 38 11.65 8.18 -13.30
N ILE A 39 12.02 6.94 -13.65
CA ILE A 39 11.05 5.89 -14.01
C ILE A 39 10.13 5.57 -12.81
N VAL A 40 10.68 5.38 -11.61
CA VAL A 40 9.89 5.08 -10.40
C VAL A 40 8.89 6.19 -10.11
N VAL A 41 9.32 7.45 -10.13
CA VAL A 41 8.43 8.60 -9.88
C VAL A 41 7.34 8.72 -10.95
N LEU A 42 7.70 8.54 -12.23
CA LEU A 42 6.72 8.58 -13.32
C LEU A 42 5.71 7.44 -13.23
N CYS A 43 6.16 6.22 -12.89
CA CYS A 43 5.28 5.07 -12.69
C CYS A 43 4.34 5.26 -11.50
N ASP A 44 4.81 5.82 -10.39
CA ASP A 44 3.99 6.16 -9.22
C ASP A 44 2.88 7.16 -9.59
N CYS A 45 3.26 8.27 -10.24
CA CYS A 45 2.30 9.26 -10.72
C CYS A 45 1.28 8.67 -11.70
N PHE A 46 1.75 7.87 -12.67
CA PHE A 46 0.88 7.22 -13.64
C PHE A 46 -0.10 6.26 -12.97
N THR A 47 0.38 5.43 -12.05
CA THR A 47 -0.45 4.49 -11.28
C THR A 47 -1.49 5.24 -10.46
N GLY A 48 -1.11 6.34 -9.82
CA GLY A 48 -2.04 7.20 -9.07
C GLY A 48 -3.16 7.77 -9.95
N VAL A 49 -2.82 8.29 -11.13
CA VAL A 49 -3.81 8.81 -12.10
C VAL A 49 -4.73 7.69 -12.60
N PHE A 50 -4.16 6.54 -12.99
CA PHE A 50 -4.92 5.38 -13.46
C PHE A 50 -5.86 4.83 -12.40
N ALA A 51 -5.38 4.69 -11.17
CA ALA A 51 -6.20 4.26 -10.02
C ALA A 51 -7.33 5.26 -9.75
N GLY A 52 -7.06 6.57 -9.87
CA GLY A 52 -8.10 7.61 -9.78
C GLY A 52 -9.23 7.41 -10.78
N PHE A 53 -8.90 7.19 -12.06
CA PHE A 53 -9.91 6.89 -13.09
C PHE A 53 -10.71 5.63 -12.76
N ALA A 54 -10.04 4.55 -12.34
CA ALA A 54 -10.71 3.29 -11.98
C ALA A 54 -11.67 3.46 -10.79
N VAL A 55 -11.26 4.21 -9.76
CA VAL A 55 -12.10 4.53 -8.59
C VAL A 55 -13.33 5.32 -9.01
N PHE A 56 -13.16 6.45 -9.70
CA PHE A 56 -14.29 7.31 -10.08
C PHE A 56 -15.24 6.62 -11.07
N ALA A 57 -14.72 5.79 -11.99
CA ALA A 57 -15.55 5.01 -12.90
C ALA A 57 -16.41 3.98 -12.15
N THR A 58 -15.82 3.27 -11.18
CA THR A 58 -16.54 2.26 -10.38
C THR A 58 -17.58 2.90 -9.46
N VAL A 59 -17.22 4.01 -8.81
CA VAL A 59 -18.14 4.77 -7.95
C VAL A 59 -19.29 5.37 -8.76
N GLY A 60 -19.01 5.95 -9.93
CA GLY A 60 -20.04 6.47 -10.83
C GLY A 60 -20.98 5.38 -11.36
N PHE A 61 -20.44 4.19 -11.69
CA PHE A 61 -21.23 3.02 -12.06
C PHE A 61 -22.17 2.58 -10.92
N LEU A 62 -21.68 2.54 -9.69
CA LEU A 62 -22.48 2.17 -8.52
C LEU A 62 -23.61 3.18 -8.27
N ALA A 63 -23.29 4.47 -8.28
CA ALA A 63 -24.26 5.55 -8.09
C ALA A 63 -25.38 5.49 -9.15
N THR A 64 -25.01 5.29 -10.42
CA THR A 64 -25.97 5.15 -11.53
C THR A 64 -26.83 3.90 -11.38
N SER A 65 -26.25 2.79 -10.91
CA SER A 65 -26.97 1.52 -10.72
C SER A 65 -27.94 1.54 -9.55
N LEU A 66 -27.70 2.38 -8.54
CA LEU A 66 -28.57 2.55 -7.37
C LEU A 66 -29.52 3.75 -7.50
N GLY A 67 -29.33 4.62 -8.50
CA GLY A 67 -30.10 5.86 -8.63
C GLY A 67 -29.80 6.87 -7.52
N GLU A 68 -28.61 6.79 -6.92
CA GLU A 68 -28.17 7.64 -5.83
C GLU A 68 -27.12 8.65 -6.32
N ASP A 69 -26.90 9.70 -5.53
CA ASP A 69 -25.90 10.71 -5.86
C ASP A 69 -24.46 10.18 -5.69
N VAL A 70 -23.58 10.57 -6.62
CA VAL A 70 -22.18 10.12 -6.64
C VAL A 70 -21.42 10.60 -5.41
N GLU A 71 -21.80 11.76 -4.84
CA GLU A 71 -21.11 12.35 -3.71
C GLU A 71 -21.22 11.51 -2.43
N THR A 72 -22.30 10.75 -2.27
CA THR A 72 -22.51 9.81 -1.14
C THR A 72 -21.36 8.80 -1.05
N TYR A 73 -20.92 8.29 -2.19
CA TYR A 73 -19.89 7.26 -2.29
C TYR A 73 -18.49 7.86 -2.47
N ALA A 74 -18.37 9.00 -3.16
CA ALA A 74 -17.09 9.66 -3.40
C ALA A 74 -16.47 10.26 -2.12
N ARG A 75 -17.27 10.57 -1.10
CA ARG A 75 -16.77 11.00 0.22
C ARG A 75 -16.14 9.86 1.03
N SER A 76 -16.44 8.61 0.70
CA SER A 76 -15.81 7.45 1.34
C SER A 76 -14.35 7.38 0.87
N SER A 77 -13.41 7.43 1.81
CA SER A 77 -11.97 7.31 1.53
C SER A 77 -11.36 6.22 2.40
N GLY A 78 -10.14 5.79 2.04
CA GLY A 78 -9.42 4.79 2.82
C GLY A 78 -10.08 3.40 2.80
N PRO A 79 -10.03 2.64 3.91
CA PRO A 79 -10.50 1.26 3.98
C PRO A 79 -11.99 1.09 3.63
N SER A 80 -12.85 2.03 4.03
CA SER A 80 -14.29 1.97 3.76
C SER A 80 -14.61 1.97 2.26
N LEU A 81 -13.86 2.73 1.46
CA LEU A 81 -14.02 2.71 0.01
C LEU A 81 -13.72 1.31 -0.55
N ALA A 82 -12.57 0.74 -0.16
CA ALA A 82 -12.11 -0.55 -0.67
C ALA A 82 -12.93 -1.76 -0.19
N PHE A 83 -13.46 -1.73 1.03
CA PHE A 83 -14.13 -2.88 1.67
C PHE A 83 -15.65 -2.75 1.80
N ILE A 84 -16.24 -1.60 1.49
CA ILE A 84 -17.71 -1.41 1.48
C ILE A 84 -18.18 -1.04 0.08
N THR A 85 -17.72 0.11 -0.44
CA THR A 85 -18.20 0.65 -1.72
C THR A 85 -17.81 -0.23 -2.91
N TYR A 86 -16.55 -0.69 -2.98
CA TYR A 86 -16.08 -1.54 -4.08
C TYR A 86 -16.81 -2.89 -4.14
N PRO A 87 -16.94 -3.66 -3.04
CA PRO A 87 -17.71 -4.91 -3.04
C PRO A 87 -19.18 -4.71 -3.46
N GLN A 88 -19.81 -3.61 -3.04
CA GLN A 88 -21.18 -3.27 -3.47
C GLN A 88 -21.26 -3.03 -4.98
N ALA A 89 -20.29 -2.31 -5.56
CA ALA A 89 -20.20 -2.09 -7.01
C ALA A 89 -19.95 -3.41 -7.77
N LEU A 90 -19.00 -4.21 -7.30
CA LEU A 90 -18.61 -5.48 -7.91
C LEU A 90 -19.76 -6.50 -7.87
N ALA A 91 -20.60 -6.48 -6.83
CA ALA A 91 -21.78 -7.34 -6.73
C ALA A 91 -22.84 -7.07 -7.83
N LYS A 92 -22.84 -5.87 -8.41
CA LYS A 92 -23.79 -5.46 -9.45
C LYS A 92 -23.28 -5.72 -10.88
N MET A 93 -22.01 -6.07 -11.06
CA MET A 93 -21.43 -6.32 -12.38
C MET A 93 -21.79 -7.72 -12.92
N PRO A 94 -22.02 -7.87 -14.23
CA PRO A 94 -22.11 -9.19 -14.85
C PRO A 94 -20.74 -9.88 -14.72
N ALA A 95 -20.70 -11.09 -14.13
CA ALA A 95 -19.47 -11.78 -13.69
C ALA A 95 -18.78 -11.23 -12.42
N SER A 96 -19.58 -10.75 -11.46
CA SER A 96 -19.14 -10.36 -10.10
C SER A 96 -18.02 -11.19 -9.45
N PRO A 97 -18.07 -12.54 -9.39
CA PRO A 97 -17.03 -13.31 -8.72
C PRO A 97 -15.64 -13.17 -9.37
N PHE A 98 -15.58 -13.05 -10.70
CA PHE A 98 -14.32 -12.88 -11.42
C PHE A 98 -13.64 -11.55 -11.06
N PHE A 99 -14.38 -10.44 -11.15
CA PHE A 99 -13.85 -9.11 -10.84
C PHE A 99 -13.52 -8.94 -9.37
N SER A 100 -14.30 -9.56 -8.47
CA SER A 100 -14.04 -9.55 -7.03
C SER A 100 -12.70 -10.23 -6.69
N VAL A 101 -12.44 -11.40 -7.27
CA VAL A 101 -11.16 -12.11 -7.04
C VAL A 101 -9.98 -11.27 -7.51
N ILE A 102 -10.04 -10.68 -8.71
CA ILE A 102 -8.95 -9.84 -9.24
C ILE A 102 -8.75 -8.59 -8.38
N PHE A 103 -9.84 -7.95 -7.94
CA PHE A 103 -9.76 -6.75 -7.10
C PHE A 103 -9.12 -7.05 -5.74
N PHE A 104 -9.55 -8.11 -5.06
CA PHE A 104 -8.95 -8.48 -3.77
C PHE A 104 -7.53 -9.01 -3.92
N LEU A 105 -7.21 -9.71 -5.01
CA LEU A 105 -5.84 -10.11 -5.32
C LEU A 105 -4.96 -8.88 -5.57
N MET A 106 -5.45 -7.87 -6.26
CA MET A 106 -4.77 -6.59 -6.44
C MET A 106 -4.50 -5.91 -5.08
N LEU A 107 -5.52 -5.78 -4.22
CA LEU A 107 -5.35 -5.22 -2.88
C LEU A 107 -4.32 -6.00 -2.06
N LEU A 108 -4.35 -7.33 -2.13
CA LEU A 108 -3.39 -8.20 -1.46
C LEU A 108 -1.97 -7.98 -2.01
N ALA A 109 -1.80 -7.90 -3.33
CA ALA A 109 -0.50 -7.67 -3.97
C ALA A 109 0.09 -6.29 -3.60
N LEU A 110 -0.74 -5.24 -3.59
CA LEU A 110 -0.34 -3.90 -3.15
C LEU A 110 0.10 -3.89 -1.68
N GLY A 111 -0.66 -4.58 -0.82
CA GLY A 111 -0.31 -4.76 0.58
C GLY A 111 1.01 -5.52 0.77
N LEU A 112 1.14 -6.69 0.14
CA LEU A 112 2.33 -7.54 0.27
C LEU A 112 3.61 -6.86 -0.24
N GLY A 113 3.55 -6.17 -1.39
CA GLY A 113 4.70 -5.43 -1.92
C GLY A 113 5.23 -4.38 -0.95
N SER A 114 4.29 -3.64 -0.33
CA SER A 114 4.61 -2.63 0.69
C SER A 114 5.19 -3.27 1.95
N GLN A 115 4.63 -4.40 2.41
CA GLN A 115 5.10 -5.11 3.60
C GLN A 115 6.54 -5.64 3.45
N PHE A 116 6.94 -6.09 2.25
CA PHE A 116 8.33 -6.47 2.01
C PHE A 116 9.28 -5.27 2.17
N ALA A 117 8.93 -4.11 1.61
CA ALA A 117 9.72 -2.89 1.74
C ALA A 117 9.80 -2.39 3.19
N SER A 118 8.70 -2.46 3.95
CA SER A 118 8.70 -2.05 5.35
C SER A 118 9.47 -3.01 6.27
N THR A 119 9.46 -4.31 5.97
CA THR A 119 10.16 -5.32 6.77
C THR A 119 11.67 -5.31 6.52
N ASP A 120 12.11 -5.00 5.30
CA ASP A 120 13.53 -5.00 4.94
C ASP A 120 14.33 -3.87 5.61
N VAL A 121 13.69 -2.73 5.91
CA VAL A 121 14.31 -1.57 6.57
C VAL A 121 14.88 -1.90 7.96
N PRO A 122 14.09 -2.38 8.94
CA PRO A 122 14.61 -2.70 10.26
C PRO A 122 15.63 -3.84 10.21
N ILE A 123 15.48 -4.79 9.29
CA ILE A 123 16.45 -5.89 9.12
C ILE A 123 17.79 -5.35 8.65
N THR A 124 17.78 -4.51 7.61
CA THR A 124 18.99 -3.87 7.08
C THR A 124 19.65 -2.98 8.14
N ALA A 125 18.87 -2.17 8.85
CA ALA A 125 19.38 -1.34 9.94
C ALA A 125 20.03 -2.19 11.06
N LEU A 126 19.41 -3.30 11.48
CA LEU A 126 20.00 -4.20 12.49
C LEU A 126 21.30 -4.86 12.00
N MET A 127 21.37 -5.20 10.71
CA MET A 127 22.58 -5.77 10.11
C MET A 127 23.72 -4.74 10.04
N GLU A 128 23.41 -3.46 9.82
CA GLU A 128 24.38 -2.37 9.84
C GLU A 128 24.94 -2.08 11.24
N PHE A 129 24.07 -2.06 12.27
CA PHE A 129 24.51 -1.83 13.66
C PHE A 129 25.26 -3.03 14.27
N PHE A 130 24.90 -4.26 13.88
CA PHE A 130 25.50 -5.48 14.43
C PHE A 130 26.00 -6.42 13.33
N PRO A 131 27.20 -6.16 12.75
CA PRO A 131 27.72 -6.90 11.60
C PRO A 131 27.92 -8.41 11.88
N SER A 132 28.10 -8.80 13.14
CA SER A 132 28.17 -10.21 13.56
C SER A 132 26.92 -11.02 13.21
N TYR A 133 25.75 -10.38 13.14
CA TYR A 133 24.48 -11.03 12.80
C TYR A 133 24.13 -10.96 11.31
N ALA A 134 24.94 -10.28 10.49
CA ALA A 134 24.69 -10.16 9.06
C ALA A 134 24.63 -11.53 8.34
N LYS A 135 25.41 -12.52 8.83
CA LYS A 135 25.38 -13.90 8.30
C LYS A 135 24.12 -14.70 8.69
N ARG A 136 23.27 -14.15 9.58
CA ARG A 136 22.05 -14.78 10.10
C ARG A 136 20.78 -14.02 9.70
N ARG A 137 20.75 -13.45 8.48
CA ARG A 137 19.60 -12.66 7.97
C ARG A 137 18.25 -13.37 8.17
N THR A 138 18.15 -14.65 7.83
CA THR A 138 16.89 -15.42 8.00
C THR A 138 16.41 -15.43 9.45
N PHE A 139 17.32 -15.53 10.41
CA PHE A 139 16.98 -15.50 11.83
C PHE A 139 16.46 -14.11 12.25
N LEU A 140 17.09 -13.03 11.76
CA LEU A 140 16.61 -11.66 11.99
C LEU A 140 15.23 -11.42 11.38
N VAL A 141 14.98 -11.91 10.17
CA VAL A 141 13.66 -11.84 9.51
C VAL A 141 12.60 -12.50 10.39
N ILE A 142 12.84 -13.74 10.85
CA ILE A 142 11.89 -14.48 11.69
C ILE A 142 11.59 -13.72 12.98
N ILE A 143 12.62 -13.20 13.66
CA ILE A 143 12.43 -12.41 14.88
C ILE A 143 11.59 -11.16 14.61
N THR A 144 11.97 -10.35 13.61
CA THR A 144 11.25 -9.10 13.30
C THR A 144 9.80 -9.37 12.89
N CYS A 145 9.54 -10.37 12.04
CA CYS A 145 8.19 -10.76 11.66
C CYS A 145 7.37 -11.27 12.86
N THR A 146 7.99 -12.04 13.77
CA THR A 146 7.31 -12.52 14.98
C THR A 146 6.97 -11.36 15.91
N LEU A 147 7.88 -10.40 16.09
CA LEU A 147 7.61 -9.20 16.88
C LEU A 147 6.47 -8.37 16.28
N PHE A 148 6.51 -8.10 14.96
CA PHE A 148 5.43 -7.38 14.27
C PHE A 148 4.09 -8.11 14.39
N TYR A 149 4.08 -9.44 14.27
CA TYR A 149 2.88 -10.24 14.49
C TYR A 149 2.33 -10.04 15.91
N LEU A 150 3.17 -10.18 16.94
CA LEU A 150 2.75 -9.99 18.34
C LEU A 150 2.23 -8.57 18.61
N PHE A 151 2.88 -7.54 18.07
CA PHE A 151 2.41 -6.14 18.16
C PHE A 151 1.12 -5.88 17.38
N SER A 152 0.83 -6.66 16.33
CA SER A 152 -0.40 -6.54 15.54
C SER A 152 -1.61 -7.24 16.18
N LEU A 153 -1.40 -8.17 17.12
CA LEU A 153 -2.49 -8.92 17.77
C LEU A 153 -3.58 -8.04 18.41
N PRO A 154 -3.27 -6.92 19.10
CA PRO A 154 -4.30 -6.03 19.63
C PRO A 154 -5.21 -5.43 18.54
N PHE A 155 -4.71 -5.22 17.33
CA PHE A 155 -5.48 -4.70 16.20
C PHE A 155 -6.44 -5.73 15.58
N ALA A 156 -6.17 -7.02 15.77
CA ALA A 156 -7.03 -8.11 15.31
C ALA A 156 -8.17 -8.43 16.30
N CYS A 157 -8.09 -7.94 17.54
CA CYS A 157 -9.14 -8.10 18.52
C CYS A 157 -10.34 -7.17 18.23
N PRO A 158 -11.59 -7.56 18.55
CA PRO A 158 -12.79 -6.75 18.31
C PRO A 158 -12.77 -5.34 18.93
N VAL A 159 -11.90 -5.10 19.91
CA VAL A 159 -11.66 -3.81 20.56
C VAL A 159 -11.02 -2.77 19.62
N SER A 160 -10.36 -3.19 18.53
CA SER A 160 -9.71 -2.26 17.60
C SER A 160 -10.68 -1.32 16.89
N ILE A 161 -11.94 -1.73 16.72
CA ILE A 161 -13.02 -0.92 16.13
C ILE A 161 -13.32 0.34 16.97
N VAL A 162 -12.97 0.33 18.28
CA VAL A 162 -13.17 1.47 19.18
C VAL A 162 -12.06 2.53 19.04
N TYR A 163 -10.89 2.16 18.51
CA TYR A 163 -9.78 3.11 18.28
C TYR A 163 -9.89 3.86 16.94
N ASP A 164 -10.83 3.46 16.06
CA ASP A 164 -11.02 4.00 14.71
C ASP A 164 -12.30 4.88 14.59
N GLN A 165 -12.89 5.27 15.73
CA GLN A 165 -13.92 6.32 15.86
C GLN A 165 -13.36 7.56 16.56
#